data_AF-A0A2G6PW82-F1
#
_entry.id   AF-A0A2G6PW82-F1
#
_cell.length_a   1.000
_cell.length_b   1.000
_cell.length_c   1.000
_cell.angle_alpha   90.00
_cell.angle_beta   90.00
_cell.angle_gamma   90.00
#
_symmetry.space_group_name_H-M   'P 1'
#
loop_
_entity.id
_entity.type
_entity.pdbx_description
1 polymer ?
#
loop_
_entity_poly.entity_id
_entity_poly.type
_entity_poly.pdbx_seq_one_letter_code
_entity_poly.pdbx_strand_id
1 'polypeptide(L)'
;MVFFLENDLFTRQLKSSLKKTLILACWLPLIFLVLPAYAAGVYGVHGNPPELAEHSITKVWGTASKEWISSLQQNREVFLTLNAFGGSNGWKQFPDAVPVLANGEKLQIKYGGICPSHKGWRQQQLNTLQQWLEDFSKERKISGIWLDFIRYPGRWEEEQPVIPKTCYCNRCLTLFQQETATTIPPALTTTRQKAAWIDQHASEKWQQWKREQILSFVREARNIIDNYQPADLTKAERIKLGAFL
;
A
#
# COMPACT_ATOMS: atom_id res chain seq x y z
N MET A 1 35.99 43.94 4.14
CA MET A 1 36.30 44.50 5.47
C MET A 1 35.43 43.76 6.47
N VAL A 2 36.04 43.31 7.56
CA VAL A 2 35.55 42.36 8.59
C VAL A 2 35.71 40.87 8.20
N PHE A 3 36.83 40.33 8.68
CA PHE A 3 37.23 38.93 8.82
C PHE A 3 36.62 38.33 10.11
N PHE A 4 36.66 36.99 10.25
CA PHE A 4 36.97 36.17 11.45
C PHE A 4 36.40 34.75 11.20
N LEU A 5 37.04 33.60 11.48
CA LEU A 5 38.41 33.15 11.73
C LEU A 5 38.33 31.62 11.53
N GLU A 6 39.28 31.01 10.82
CA GLU A 6 39.52 29.57 10.88
C GLU A 6 40.08 29.19 12.26
N ASN A 7 39.82 27.95 12.71
CA ASN A 7 40.80 27.29 13.56
C ASN A 7 40.85 25.78 13.28
N ASP A 8 42.10 25.37 13.11
CA ASP A 8 42.63 24.12 12.64
C ASP A 8 42.68 23.03 13.72
N LEU A 9 42.73 21.78 13.25
CA LEU A 9 43.60 20.67 13.68
C LEU A 9 43.99 20.56 15.17
N PHE A 10 43.75 19.40 15.79
CA PHE A 10 44.84 18.41 16.03
C PHE A 10 44.37 17.10 16.67
N THR A 11 45.10 16.07 16.26
CA THR A 11 45.12 14.65 16.60
C THR A 11 45.46 14.25 18.05
N ARG A 12 45.11 12.97 18.35
CA ARG A 12 45.93 11.88 18.98
C ARG A 12 45.64 11.42 20.44
N GLN A 13 45.26 10.13 20.50
CA GLN A 13 45.88 8.99 21.22
C GLN A 13 45.80 8.81 22.76
N LEU A 14 45.15 7.69 23.12
CA LEU A 14 45.65 6.50 23.86
C LEU A 14 45.81 6.47 25.41
N LYS A 15 45.41 5.28 25.91
CA LYS A 15 45.73 4.58 27.19
C LYS A 15 44.91 5.03 28.42
N SER A 16 44.48 4.17 29.34
CA SER A 16 45.05 2.90 29.81
C SER A 16 43.97 2.02 30.49
N SER A 17 44.34 0.76 30.70
CA SER A 17 43.51 -0.33 31.23
C SER A 17 43.29 -0.27 32.74
N LEU A 18 42.18 -0.82 33.24
CA LEU A 18 42.15 -1.46 34.56
C LEU A 18 41.13 -2.62 34.61
N LYS A 19 41.57 -3.71 35.24
CA LYS A 19 40.98 -5.04 35.33
C LYS A 19 39.90 -5.12 36.43
N LYS A 20 38.89 -5.99 36.23
CA LYS A 20 38.52 -7.18 37.07
C LYS A 20 37.00 -7.48 37.12
N THR A 21 36.65 -8.65 36.59
CA THR A 21 35.89 -9.74 37.27
C THR A 21 34.34 -9.66 37.42
N LEU A 22 33.68 -10.51 36.61
CA LEU A 22 32.53 -11.41 36.89
C LEU A 22 31.10 -10.85 37.17
N ILE A 23 30.15 -11.18 36.27
CA ILE A 23 28.93 -12.01 36.46
C ILE A 23 27.82 -11.63 35.46
N LEU A 24 27.30 -12.68 34.80
CA LEU A 24 26.00 -12.85 34.13
C LEU A 24 25.23 -11.63 33.59
N ALA A 25 25.00 -11.61 32.28
CA ALA A 25 23.63 -11.60 31.73
C ALA A 25 23.65 -11.97 30.24
N CYS A 26 23.00 -13.09 29.91
CA CYS A 26 22.55 -13.41 28.56
C CYS A 26 21.64 -12.28 28.04
N TRP A 27 22.16 -11.42 27.17
CA TRP A 27 21.34 -10.60 26.27
C TRP A 27 21.98 -10.68 24.89
N LEU A 28 21.70 -11.78 24.19
CA LEU A 28 21.66 -11.74 22.73
C LEU A 28 20.61 -10.69 22.38
N PRO A 29 20.94 -9.58 21.71
CA PRO A 29 19.90 -8.82 21.08
C PRO A 29 19.30 -9.77 20.05
N LEU A 30 18.04 -10.15 20.25
CA LEU A 30 17.16 -10.48 19.15
C LEU A 30 17.21 -9.27 18.24
N ILE A 31 18.14 -9.29 17.29
CA ILE A 31 18.04 -8.53 16.06
C ILE A 31 16.81 -9.13 15.40
N PHE A 32 15.64 -8.61 15.76
CA PHE A 32 14.53 -8.55 14.84
C PHE A 32 15.09 -7.75 13.66
N LEU A 33 15.61 -8.48 12.69
CA LEU A 33 15.63 -8.06 11.30
C LEU A 33 14.17 -7.82 10.96
N VAL A 34 13.69 -6.62 11.29
CA VAL A 34 12.55 -6.01 10.62
C VAL A 34 13.08 -5.80 9.21
N LEU A 35 13.01 -6.85 8.39
CA LEU A 35 13.10 -6.69 6.95
C LEU A 35 12.04 -5.64 6.62
N PRO A 36 12.41 -4.49 6.04
CA PRO A 36 11.40 -3.57 5.57
C PRO A 36 10.58 -4.38 4.58
N ALA A 37 9.31 -4.59 4.90
CA ALA A 37 8.35 -5.10 3.95
C ALA A 37 8.42 -4.10 2.79
N TYR A 38 9.07 -4.50 1.70
CA TYR A 38 9.11 -3.73 0.47
C TYR A 38 7.67 -3.62 -0.01
N ALA A 39 6.98 -2.58 0.46
CA ALA A 39 5.76 -2.07 -0.12
C ALA A 39 6.14 -1.37 -1.43
N ALA A 40 6.63 -2.16 -2.39
CA ALA A 40 6.83 -1.70 -3.75
C ALA A 40 5.44 -1.58 -4.39
N GLY A 41 4.85 -0.40 -4.29
CA GLY A 41 4.00 0.10 -5.38
C GLY A 41 4.87 0.12 -6.64
N VAL A 42 4.37 -0.48 -7.71
CA VAL A 42 5.14 -0.73 -8.95
C VAL A 42 5.31 0.55 -9.77
N TYR A 43 4.70 1.66 -9.35
CA TYR A 43 4.78 2.95 -10.01
C TYR A 43 5.24 4.03 -9.03
N GLY A 44 6.46 4.52 -9.22
CA GLY A 44 7.03 5.63 -8.46
C GLY A 44 8.41 5.97 -8.99
N VAL A 45 8.79 7.25 -8.94
CA VAL A 45 10.17 7.66 -9.29
C VAL A 45 11.10 7.10 -8.23
N HIS A 46 11.89 6.07 -8.58
CA HIS A 46 12.91 5.49 -7.70
C HIS A 46 14.28 6.09 -8.03
N GLY A 47 14.95 6.71 -7.06
CA GLY A 47 16.30 7.27 -7.19
C GLY A 47 16.43 8.71 -6.67
N ASN A 48 17.68 9.20 -6.54
CA ASN A 48 17.95 10.64 -6.43
C ASN A 48 17.40 11.29 -7.69
N PRO A 49 16.45 12.24 -7.65
CA PRO A 49 15.95 12.86 -8.86
C PRO A 49 16.95 13.93 -9.33
N PRO A 50 17.88 13.65 -10.27
CA PRO A 50 18.91 14.62 -10.62
C PRO A 50 18.38 15.66 -11.62
N GLU A 51 17.14 15.56 -12.08
CA GLU A 51 16.62 16.35 -13.22
C GLU A 51 15.23 16.97 -12.97
N LEU A 52 14.61 16.77 -11.79
CA LEU A 52 13.30 17.40 -11.54
C LEU A 52 13.40 18.93 -11.47
N ALA A 53 14.55 19.47 -11.06
CA ALA A 53 14.81 20.90 -10.94
C ALA A 53 14.70 21.64 -12.29
N GLU A 54 15.05 20.96 -13.38
CA GLU A 54 15.09 21.52 -14.73
C GLU A 54 13.71 21.60 -15.38
N HIS A 55 12.71 20.98 -14.74
CA HIS A 55 11.35 20.89 -15.25
C HIS A 55 10.35 21.48 -14.24
N SER A 56 9.30 22.14 -14.76
CA SER A 56 8.20 22.73 -13.97
C SER A 56 7.24 21.68 -13.36
N ILE A 57 7.78 20.56 -12.86
CA ILE A 57 7.01 19.47 -12.28
C ILE A 57 6.59 19.84 -10.85
N THR A 58 5.31 20.09 -10.63
CA THR A 58 4.82 20.54 -9.31
C THR A 58 4.28 19.42 -8.42
N LYS A 59 4.09 18.21 -8.96
CA LYS A 59 3.54 17.06 -8.24
C LYS A 59 4.31 15.80 -8.55
N VAL A 60 4.61 15.01 -7.52
CA VAL A 60 5.38 13.77 -7.65
C VAL A 60 4.75 12.65 -6.84
N TRP A 61 4.87 11.42 -7.36
CA TRP A 61 4.37 10.20 -6.74
C TRP A 61 5.52 9.21 -6.54
N GLY A 62 5.63 8.63 -5.35
CA GLY A 62 6.71 7.69 -5.06
C GLY A 62 6.59 6.99 -3.71
N THR A 63 7.70 6.38 -3.29
CA THR A 63 7.76 5.51 -2.11
C THR A 63 7.86 6.29 -0.81
N ALA A 64 7.48 5.65 0.28
CA ALA A 64 7.62 6.17 1.63
C ALA A 64 9.08 6.04 2.16
N SER A 65 10.03 6.71 1.51
CA SER A 65 11.44 6.78 1.94
C SER A 65 11.76 8.17 2.48
N LYS A 66 12.36 8.25 3.67
CA LYS A 66 12.80 9.51 4.28
C LYS A 66 13.83 10.22 3.41
N GLU A 67 14.76 9.44 2.86
CA GLU A 67 15.83 9.91 1.98
C GLU A 67 15.25 10.49 0.68
N TRP A 68 14.33 9.76 0.04
CA TRP A 68 13.67 10.20 -1.18
C TRP A 68 12.86 11.47 -0.96
N ILE A 69 12.00 11.49 0.08
CA ILE A 69 11.17 12.65 0.41
C ILE A 69 12.04 13.88 0.71
N SER A 70 13.15 13.71 1.45
CA SER A 70 14.05 14.82 1.80
C SER A 70 14.88 15.31 0.61
N SER A 71 15.08 14.47 -0.41
CA SER A 71 15.80 14.87 -1.64
C SER A 71 14.96 15.75 -2.57
N LEU A 72 13.64 15.80 -2.38
CA LEU A 72 12.74 16.60 -3.22
C LEU A 72 12.86 18.08 -2.85
N GLN A 73 13.12 18.92 -3.86
CA GLN A 73 13.22 20.37 -3.69
C GLN A 73 11.94 20.97 -3.12
N GLN A 74 12.09 22.07 -2.37
CA GLN A 74 10.96 22.85 -1.86
C GLN A 74 10.10 23.38 -3.04
N ASN A 75 8.77 23.42 -2.84
CA ASN A 75 7.71 23.78 -3.81
C ASN A 75 7.09 22.65 -4.67
N ARG A 76 7.17 21.39 -4.24
CA ARG A 76 6.45 20.27 -4.89
C ARG A 76 5.47 19.61 -3.95
N GLU A 77 4.32 19.21 -4.48
CA GLU A 77 3.40 18.33 -3.77
C GLU A 77 3.87 16.88 -3.87
N VAL A 78 4.06 16.23 -2.74
CA VAL A 78 4.58 14.86 -2.66
C VAL A 78 3.47 13.90 -2.28
N PHE A 79 3.24 12.88 -3.10
CA PHE A 79 2.24 11.84 -2.88
C PHE A 79 2.89 10.49 -2.66
N LEU A 80 2.59 9.84 -1.53
CA LEU A 80 3.07 8.48 -1.28
C LEU A 80 2.14 7.47 -1.93
N THR A 81 2.70 6.53 -2.70
CA THR A 81 1.94 5.51 -3.41
C THR A 81 1.72 4.28 -2.53
N LEU A 82 0.48 4.08 -2.08
CA LEU A 82 0.06 2.89 -1.36
C LEU A 82 -0.50 1.86 -2.35
N ASN A 83 0.13 0.70 -2.46
CA ASN A 83 -0.43 -0.42 -3.21
C ASN A 83 -1.72 -0.90 -2.52
N ALA A 84 -2.87 -0.71 -3.14
CA ALA A 84 -4.14 -1.18 -2.61
C ALA A 84 -4.34 -2.68 -2.84
N PHE A 85 -4.32 -3.16 -4.09
CA PHE A 85 -4.61 -4.57 -4.43
C PHE A 85 -3.76 -5.13 -5.57
N GLY A 86 -2.60 -4.54 -5.86
CA GLY A 86 -1.70 -4.90 -6.95
C GLY A 86 -0.61 -5.91 -6.59
N GLY A 87 -0.04 -6.54 -7.62
CA GLY A 87 1.08 -7.48 -7.49
C GLY A 87 0.72 -8.81 -6.80
N SER A 88 1.69 -9.71 -6.70
CA SER A 88 1.50 -11.06 -6.14
C SER A 88 2.31 -11.32 -4.86
N ASN A 89 3.11 -10.34 -4.43
CA ASN A 89 3.98 -10.50 -3.25
C ASN A 89 3.19 -10.80 -1.97
N GLY A 90 1.98 -10.24 -1.84
CA GLY A 90 1.07 -10.50 -0.72
C GLY A 90 0.66 -11.96 -0.58
N TRP A 91 0.75 -12.78 -1.63
CA TRP A 91 0.35 -14.18 -1.60
C TRP A 91 1.26 -15.04 -0.72
N LYS A 92 2.52 -14.62 -0.49
CA LYS A 92 3.45 -15.33 0.41
C LYS A 92 2.97 -15.27 1.86
N GLN A 93 2.48 -14.10 2.27
CA GLN A 93 1.99 -13.85 3.61
C GLN A 93 0.51 -14.24 3.78
N PHE A 94 -0.28 -14.06 2.72
CA PHE A 94 -1.70 -14.38 2.69
C PHE A 94 -2.03 -15.31 1.49
N PRO A 95 -1.77 -16.62 1.60
CA PRO A 95 -1.99 -17.57 0.49
C PRO A 95 -3.45 -17.69 0.04
N ASP A 96 -4.41 -17.30 0.89
CA ASP A 96 -5.85 -17.25 0.58
C ASP A 96 -6.32 -15.88 0.05
N ALA A 97 -5.38 -14.93 -0.13
CA ALA A 97 -5.62 -13.65 -0.80
C ALA A 97 -5.50 -13.78 -2.33
N VAL A 98 -4.99 -14.91 -2.84
CA VAL A 98 -4.93 -15.21 -4.27
C VAL A 98 -6.35 -15.18 -4.86
N PRO A 99 -6.62 -14.33 -5.87
CA PRO A 99 -7.91 -14.28 -6.53
C PRO A 99 -8.30 -15.63 -7.14
N VAL A 100 -9.58 -15.97 -7.10
CA VAL A 100 -10.13 -17.19 -7.70
C VAL A 100 -10.94 -16.83 -8.94
N LEU A 101 -10.67 -17.52 -10.04
CA LEU A 101 -11.32 -17.38 -11.33
C LEU A 101 -12.73 -17.99 -11.32
N ALA A 102 -13.55 -17.60 -12.29
CA ALA A 102 -14.90 -18.15 -12.46
C ALA A 102 -14.91 -19.68 -12.62
N ASN A 103 -13.86 -20.28 -13.17
CA ASN A 103 -13.74 -21.73 -13.31
C ASN A 103 -13.37 -22.47 -11.99
N GLY A 104 -13.05 -21.74 -10.92
CA GLY A 104 -12.62 -22.27 -9.62
C GLY A 104 -11.11 -22.32 -9.40
N GLU A 105 -10.30 -22.04 -10.43
CA GLU A 105 -8.84 -22.05 -10.32
C GLU A 105 -8.31 -20.76 -9.68
N LYS A 106 -7.11 -20.85 -9.08
CA LYS A 106 -6.39 -19.67 -8.62
C LYS A 106 -5.85 -18.87 -9.80
N LEU A 107 -5.86 -17.55 -9.68
CA LEU A 107 -5.30 -16.66 -10.67
C LEU A 107 -3.78 -16.89 -10.81
N GLN A 108 -3.30 -16.92 -12.05
CA GLN A 108 -1.88 -17.09 -12.34
C GLN A 108 -1.07 -15.84 -11.93
N ILE A 109 0.17 -16.06 -11.48
CA ILE A 109 1.05 -15.01 -10.95
C ILE A 109 1.28 -13.84 -11.92
N LYS A 110 1.29 -14.10 -13.23
CA LYS A 110 1.54 -13.09 -14.27
C LYS A 110 0.50 -11.95 -14.29
N TYR A 111 -0.74 -12.26 -13.91
CA TYR A 111 -1.81 -11.26 -13.81
C TYR A 111 -1.75 -10.48 -12.50
N GLY A 112 -1.10 -11.04 -11.47
CA GLY A 112 -0.96 -10.45 -10.15
C GLY A 112 -2.29 -10.13 -9.49
N GLY A 113 -2.24 -9.31 -8.45
CA GLY A 113 -3.39 -8.76 -7.75
C GLY A 113 -3.81 -9.54 -6.51
N ILE A 114 -4.56 -8.85 -5.66
CA ILE A 114 -5.06 -9.35 -4.38
C ILE A 114 -6.59 -9.32 -4.38
N CYS A 115 -7.21 -10.33 -3.76
CA CYS A 115 -8.65 -10.36 -3.53
C CYS A 115 -9.09 -9.13 -2.69
N PRO A 116 -9.91 -8.19 -3.22
CA PRO A 116 -10.21 -6.94 -2.51
C PRO A 116 -10.98 -7.10 -1.20
N SER A 117 -11.67 -8.24 -1.00
CA SER A 117 -12.36 -8.59 0.25
C SER A 117 -11.46 -9.26 1.29
N HIS A 118 -10.17 -9.46 1.01
CA HIS A 118 -9.26 -10.15 1.93
C HIS A 118 -8.90 -9.27 3.14
N LYS A 119 -9.49 -9.58 4.30
CA LYS A 119 -9.39 -8.76 5.52
C LYS A 119 -7.96 -8.51 6.00
N GLY A 120 -7.13 -9.54 6.05
CA GLY A 120 -5.75 -9.41 6.56
C GLY A 120 -4.88 -8.49 5.70
N TRP A 121 -5.10 -8.51 4.38
CA TRP A 121 -4.38 -7.64 3.45
C TRP A 121 -4.88 -6.20 3.56
N ARG A 122 -6.20 -5.99 3.56
CA ARG A 122 -6.79 -4.65 3.77
C ARG A 122 -6.26 -4.01 5.05
N GLN A 123 -6.30 -4.76 6.16
CA GLN A 123 -5.81 -4.27 7.44
C GLN A 123 -4.33 -3.91 7.39
N GLN A 124 -3.50 -4.73 6.75
CA GLN A 124 -2.08 -4.43 6.59
C GLN A 124 -1.86 -3.13 5.82
N GLN A 125 -2.55 -2.92 4.69
CA GLN A 125 -2.40 -1.69 3.91
C GLN A 125 -2.90 -0.45 4.66
N LEU A 126 -4.00 -0.58 5.41
CA LEU A 126 -4.52 0.52 6.25
C LEU A 126 -3.58 0.83 7.43
N ASN A 127 -2.94 -0.18 8.02
CA ASN A 127 -1.92 0.03 9.05
C ASN A 127 -0.68 0.72 8.48
N THR A 128 -0.23 0.32 7.27
CA THR A 128 0.86 1.01 6.56
C THR A 128 0.52 2.47 6.29
N LEU A 129 -0.71 2.76 5.85
CA LEU A 129 -1.20 4.13 5.69
C LEU A 129 -1.09 4.91 7.01
N GLN A 130 -1.60 4.36 8.11
CA GLN A 130 -1.52 5.01 9.42
C GLN A 130 -0.07 5.31 9.81
N GLN A 131 0.82 4.33 9.65
CA GLN A 131 2.25 4.49 9.95
C GLN A 131 2.88 5.62 9.10
N TRP A 132 2.56 5.70 7.80
CA TRP A 132 3.07 6.78 6.96
C TRP A 132 2.56 8.16 7.37
N LEU A 133 1.32 8.26 7.83
CA LEU A 133 0.82 9.52 8.38
C LEU A 133 1.61 9.90 9.63
N GLU A 134 1.92 8.94 10.51
CA GLU A 134 2.76 9.16 11.69
C GLU A 134 4.18 9.61 11.35
N ASP A 135 4.80 8.97 10.37
CA ASP A 135 6.20 9.21 10.02
C ASP A 135 6.42 10.48 9.17
N PHE A 136 5.47 10.84 8.32
CA PHE A 136 5.71 11.83 7.25
C PHE A 136 4.77 13.04 7.27
N SER A 137 3.61 12.99 7.92
CA SER A 137 2.67 14.12 7.84
C SER A 137 3.00 15.27 8.81
N LYS A 138 3.65 14.99 9.95
CA LYS A 138 3.82 15.93 11.07
C LYS A 138 4.69 17.15 10.81
N GLU A 139 5.31 17.26 9.64
CA GLU A 139 6.10 18.45 9.22
C GLU A 139 5.74 18.85 7.78
N ARG A 140 4.55 18.46 7.29
CA ARG A 140 4.10 18.69 5.91
C ARG A 140 5.08 18.15 4.86
N LYS A 141 5.78 17.05 5.15
CA LYS A 141 6.72 16.43 4.21
C LYS A 141 6.02 15.79 3.01
N ILE A 142 4.73 15.52 3.15
CA ILE A 142 3.88 14.97 2.08
C ILE A 142 2.59 15.77 1.96
N SER A 143 2.04 15.79 0.75
CA SER A 143 0.79 16.45 0.39
C SER A 143 -0.37 15.47 0.25
N GLY A 144 -0.10 14.19 0.07
CA GLY A 144 -1.16 13.21 -0.14
C GLY A 144 -0.72 11.76 -0.14
N ILE A 145 -1.73 10.90 -0.21
CA ILE A 145 -1.62 9.47 -0.43
C ILE A 145 -2.28 9.15 -1.76
N TRP A 146 -1.64 8.29 -2.55
CA TRP A 146 -2.15 7.78 -3.81
C TRP A 146 -2.41 6.28 -3.68
N LEU A 147 -3.67 5.86 -3.85
CA LEU A 147 -4.05 4.44 -3.85
C LEU A 147 -3.75 3.86 -5.23
N ASP A 148 -2.61 3.21 -5.36
CA ASP A 148 -2.22 2.51 -6.58
C ASP A 148 -2.87 1.12 -6.65
N PHE A 149 -3.17 0.63 -7.85
CA PHE A 149 -3.85 -0.66 -8.06
C PHE A 149 -5.15 -0.85 -7.23
N ILE A 150 -5.95 0.19 -7.04
CA ILE A 150 -7.24 0.14 -6.34
C ILE A 150 -8.35 -0.51 -7.19
N ARG A 151 -8.10 -1.73 -7.68
CA ARG A 151 -8.94 -2.42 -8.65
C ARG A 151 -8.88 -3.94 -8.46
N TYR A 152 -9.80 -4.65 -9.11
CA TYR A 152 -9.66 -6.10 -9.27
C TYR A 152 -8.50 -6.44 -10.22
N PRO A 153 -7.89 -7.65 -10.08
CA PRO A 153 -6.80 -8.09 -10.93
C PRO A 153 -7.08 -8.00 -12.42
N GLY A 154 -6.05 -7.61 -13.19
CA GLY A 154 -6.07 -7.57 -14.65
C GLY A 154 -4.80 -6.92 -15.20
N ARG A 155 -4.49 -7.20 -16.46
CA ARG A 155 -3.43 -6.56 -17.24
C ARG A 155 -4.10 -5.87 -18.43
N TRP A 156 -4.16 -4.55 -18.36
CA TRP A 156 -4.83 -3.73 -19.37
C TRP A 156 -3.83 -2.88 -20.16
N GLU A 157 -2.60 -2.79 -19.65
CA GLU A 157 -1.46 -2.09 -20.25
C GLU A 157 -0.76 -2.92 -21.35
N GLU A 158 -1.44 -3.93 -21.91
CA GLU A 158 -0.96 -4.81 -22.97
C GLU A 158 -1.82 -4.62 -24.22
N GLU A 159 -1.25 -4.84 -25.42
CA GLU A 159 -1.96 -4.71 -26.71
C GLU A 159 -3.25 -5.54 -26.75
N GLN A 160 -3.22 -6.72 -26.12
CA GLN A 160 -4.38 -7.60 -25.94
C GLN A 160 -4.69 -7.74 -24.45
N PRO A 161 -5.50 -6.83 -23.89
CA PRO A 161 -5.71 -6.76 -22.44
C PRO A 161 -6.45 -8.00 -21.94
N VAL A 162 -5.96 -8.60 -20.85
CA VAL A 162 -6.60 -9.73 -20.19
C VAL A 162 -7.20 -9.27 -18.86
N ILE A 163 -8.54 -9.26 -18.82
CA ILE A 163 -9.33 -8.89 -17.63
C ILE A 163 -10.03 -10.16 -17.11
N PRO A 164 -9.38 -10.91 -16.20
CA PRO A 164 -9.94 -12.16 -15.71
C PRO A 164 -11.18 -11.91 -14.85
N LYS A 165 -12.23 -12.73 -15.05
CA LYS A 165 -13.40 -12.75 -14.17
C LYS A 165 -12.98 -13.28 -12.78
N THR A 166 -12.69 -12.36 -11.87
CA THR A 166 -12.35 -12.60 -10.46
C THR A 166 -13.23 -11.72 -9.55
N CYS A 167 -13.35 -11.97 -8.25
CA CYS A 167 -12.82 -13.07 -7.46
C CYS A 167 -13.99 -13.92 -6.94
N TYR A 168 -14.02 -15.21 -7.26
CA TYR A 168 -15.07 -16.16 -6.87
C TYR A 168 -14.63 -17.09 -5.74
N CYS A 169 -13.76 -16.62 -4.84
CA CYS A 169 -13.38 -17.43 -3.68
C CYS A 169 -14.56 -17.55 -2.70
N ASN A 170 -14.54 -18.56 -1.84
CA ASN A 170 -15.62 -18.81 -0.87
C ASN A 170 -15.96 -17.56 -0.04
N ARG A 171 -14.95 -16.78 0.36
CA ARG A 171 -15.13 -15.52 1.07
C ARG A 171 -15.97 -14.52 0.27
N CYS A 172 -15.64 -14.28 -1.00
CA CYS A 172 -16.41 -13.37 -1.85
C CYS A 172 -17.83 -13.86 -2.07
N LEU A 173 -18.03 -15.15 -2.32
CA LEU A 173 -19.35 -15.73 -2.52
C LEU A 173 -20.22 -15.63 -1.25
N THR A 174 -19.64 -15.84 -0.08
CA THR A 174 -20.35 -15.67 1.20
C THR A 174 -20.71 -14.21 1.46
N LEU A 175 -19.75 -13.29 1.36
CA LEU A 175 -19.98 -11.86 1.58
C LEU A 175 -21.00 -11.30 0.59
N PHE A 176 -20.92 -11.68 -0.69
CA PHE A 176 -21.90 -11.27 -1.69
C PHE A 176 -23.32 -11.68 -1.31
N GLN A 177 -23.52 -12.95 -0.91
CA GLN A 177 -24.84 -13.42 -0.51
C GLN A 177 -25.37 -12.66 0.72
N GLN A 178 -24.50 -12.42 1.70
CA GLN A 178 -24.84 -11.69 2.94
C GLN A 178 -25.16 -10.21 2.68
N GLU A 179 -24.30 -9.50 1.97
CA GLU A 179 -24.36 -8.04 1.80
C GLU A 179 -25.39 -7.61 0.76
N THR A 180 -25.78 -8.49 -0.16
CA THR A 180 -26.76 -8.18 -1.22
C THR A 180 -28.11 -8.87 -1.04
N ALA A 181 -28.28 -9.63 0.05
CA ALA A 181 -29.43 -10.51 0.27
C ALA A 181 -29.73 -11.40 -0.96
N THR A 182 -28.68 -11.89 -1.63
CA THR A 182 -28.79 -12.80 -2.77
C THR A 182 -28.55 -14.22 -2.28
N THR A 183 -29.39 -15.17 -2.69
CA THR A 183 -29.20 -16.60 -2.36
C THR A 183 -28.75 -17.36 -3.59
N ILE A 184 -27.52 -17.88 -3.57
CA ILE A 184 -27.04 -18.81 -4.60
C ILE A 184 -27.63 -20.20 -4.25
N PRO A 185 -28.24 -20.93 -5.20
CA PRO A 185 -28.86 -22.20 -4.89
C PRO A 185 -27.86 -23.18 -4.24
N PRO A 186 -28.21 -23.79 -3.09
CA PRO A 186 -27.29 -24.63 -2.31
C PRO A 186 -26.88 -25.90 -3.06
N ALA A 187 -27.67 -26.33 -4.05
CA ALA A 187 -27.35 -27.46 -4.93
C ALA A 187 -26.14 -27.21 -5.84
N LEU A 188 -25.72 -25.94 -6.04
CA LEU A 188 -24.54 -25.60 -6.81
C LEU A 188 -23.30 -25.73 -5.92
N THR A 189 -22.55 -26.81 -6.08
CA THR A 189 -21.44 -27.14 -5.17
C THR A 189 -20.10 -26.55 -5.62
N THR A 190 -19.88 -26.39 -6.93
CA THR A 190 -18.61 -25.90 -7.49
C THR A 190 -18.60 -24.39 -7.70
N THR A 191 -17.43 -23.77 -7.62
CA THR A 191 -17.25 -22.34 -7.96
C THR A 191 -17.72 -22.02 -9.37
N ARG A 192 -17.48 -22.92 -10.34
CA ARG A 192 -17.93 -22.77 -11.73
C ARG A 192 -19.44 -22.66 -11.85
N GLN A 193 -20.17 -23.55 -11.19
CA GLN A 193 -21.63 -23.52 -11.19
C GLN A 193 -22.15 -22.24 -10.54
N LYS A 194 -21.58 -21.84 -9.40
CA LYS A 194 -21.98 -20.61 -8.70
C LYS A 194 -21.69 -19.36 -9.54
N ALA A 195 -20.52 -19.29 -10.18
CA ALA A 195 -20.14 -18.19 -11.06
C ALA A 195 -21.07 -18.09 -12.28
N ALA A 196 -21.40 -19.21 -12.91
CA ALA A 196 -22.35 -19.26 -14.03
C ALA A 196 -23.75 -18.79 -13.61
N TRP A 197 -24.23 -19.24 -12.44
CA TRP A 197 -25.51 -18.78 -11.90
C TRP A 197 -25.52 -17.28 -11.61
N ILE A 198 -24.43 -16.75 -11.04
CA ILE A 198 -24.29 -15.30 -10.81
C ILE A 198 -24.35 -14.54 -12.13
N ASP A 199 -23.63 -15.00 -13.18
CA ASP A 199 -23.61 -14.36 -14.50
C ASP A 199 -25.02 -14.31 -15.13
N GLN A 200 -25.84 -15.35 -14.90
CA GLN A 200 -27.18 -15.47 -15.47
C GLN A 200 -28.27 -14.75 -14.67
N HIS A 201 -28.17 -14.74 -13.33
CA HIS A 201 -29.27 -14.33 -12.45
C HIS A 201 -28.97 -13.11 -11.58
N ALA A 202 -27.70 -12.73 -11.41
CA ALA A 202 -27.30 -11.72 -10.45
C ALA A 202 -26.09 -10.89 -10.90
N SER A 203 -25.84 -10.77 -12.20
CA SER A 203 -24.63 -10.15 -12.76
C SER A 203 -24.49 -8.68 -12.37
N GLU A 204 -25.58 -7.91 -12.44
CA GLU A 204 -25.59 -6.50 -12.04
C GLU A 204 -25.29 -6.33 -10.54
N LYS A 205 -25.98 -7.10 -9.69
CA LYS A 205 -25.74 -7.10 -8.24
C LYS A 205 -24.31 -7.48 -7.90
N TRP A 206 -23.76 -8.48 -8.60
CA TRP A 206 -22.38 -8.92 -8.42
C TRP A 206 -21.38 -7.82 -8.79
N GLN A 207 -21.59 -7.13 -9.92
CA GLN A 207 -20.72 -6.04 -10.35
C GLN A 207 -20.83 -4.82 -9.42
N GLN A 208 -22.04 -4.49 -8.93
CA GLN A 208 -22.23 -3.45 -7.92
C GLN A 208 -21.52 -3.80 -6.61
N TRP A 209 -21.68 -5.04 -6.12
CA TRP A 209 -21.02 -5.51 -4.92
C TRP A 209 -19.49 -5.46 -5.04
N LYS A 210 -18.94 -5.88 -6.19
CA LYS A 210 -17.50 -5.77 -6.45
C LYS A 210 -17.01 -4.32 -6.44
N ARG A 211 -17.74 -3.38 -7.05
CA ARG A 211 -17.41 -1.94 -6.95
C ARG A 211 -17.41 -1.49 -5.50
N GLU A 212 -18.35 -1.96 -4.70
CA GLU A 212 -18.42 -1.61 -3.28
C GLU A 212 -17.21 -2.14 -2.47
N GLN A 213 -16.64 -3.29 -2.83
CA GLN A 213 -15.40 -3.76 -2.18
C GLN A 213 -14.21 -2.80 -2.40
N ILE A 214 -14.18 -2.12 -3.54
CA ILE A 214 -13.19 -1.08 -3.87
C ILE A 214 -13.52 0.22 -3.15
N LEU A 215 -14.76 0.71 -3.30
CA LEU A 215 -15.19 1.99 -2.70
C LEU A 215 -15.12 1.97 -1.17
N SER A 216 -15.47 0.87 -0.53
CA SER A 216 -15.33 0.70 0.92
C SER A 216 -13.88 0.86 1.38
N PHE A 217 -12.90 0.35 0.63
CA PHE A 217 -11.48 0.53 0.97
C PHE A 217 -11.05 2.00 0.85
N VAL A 218 -11.51 2.69 -0.19
CA VAL A 218 -11.27 4.13 -0.36
C VAL A 218 -11.86 4.91 0.82
N ARG A 219 -13.08 4.57 1.26
CA ARG A 219 -13.73 5.18 2.43
C ARG A 219 -12.96 4.90 3.72
N GLU A 220 -12.50 3.67 3.93
CA GLU A 220 -11.65 3.31 5.08
C GLU A 220 -10.35 4.13 5.11
N ALA A 221 -9.65 4.23 3.98
CA ALA A 221 -8.44 5.04 3.86
C ALA A 221 -8.71 6.53 4.12
N ARG A 222 -9.81 7.08 3.57
CA ARG A 222 -10.22 8.47 3.80
C ARG A 222 -10.49 8.73 5.28
N ASN A 223 -11.22 7.83 5.95
CA ASN A 223 -11.52 7.95 7.37
C ASN A 223 -10.24 7.99 8.22
N ILE A 224 -9.23 7.17 7.90
CA ILE A 224 -7.93 7.20 8.59
C ILE A 224 -7.26 8.58 8.43
N ILE A 225 -7.22 9.10 7.20
CA ILE A 225 -6.59 10.41 6.94
C ILE A 225 -7.36 11.55 7.63
N ASP A 226 -8.69 11.51 7.63
CA ASP A 226 -9.52 12.52 8.30
C ASP A 226 -9.32 12.51 9.81
N ASN A 227 -9.28 11.32 10.43
CA ASN A 227 -9.09 11.18 11.87
C ASN A 227 -7.68 11.53 12.34
N TYR A 228 -6.71 11.56 11.42
CA TYR A 228 -5.34 11.94 11.73
C TYR A 228 -5.13 13.47 11.78
N GLN A 229 -5.99 14.25 11.11
CA GLN A 229 -5.76 15.67 10.89
C GLN A 229 -6.38 16.56 11.97
N PRO A 230 -5.67 17.63 12.41
CA PRO A 230 -6.28 18.70 13.18
C PRO A 230 -7.50 19.30 12.46
N ALA A 231 -8.55 19.60 13.22
CA ALA A 231 -9.82 20.10 12.67
C ALA A 231 -9.73 21.52 12.07
N ASP A 232 -8.70 22.27 12.41
CA ASP A 232 -8.46 23.67 12.04
C ASP A 232 -7.63 23.84 10.76
N LEU A 233 -7.17 22.76 10.13
CA LEU A 233 -6.45 22.84 8.85
C LEU A 233 -7.35 23.35 7.72
N THR A 234 -6.83 24.27 6.91
CA THR A 234 -7.52 24.67 5.67
C THR A 234 -7.54 23.52 4.67
N LYS A 235 -8.47 23.56 3.70
CA LYS A 235 -8.58 22.51 2.67
C LYS A 235 -7.27 22.30 1.88
N ALA A 236 -6.47 23.35 1.68
CA ALA A 236 -5.18 23.27 0.99
C ALA A 236 -4.10 22.53 1.79
N GLU A 237 -4.23 22.50 3.12
CA GLU A 237 -3.26 21.93 4.05
C GLU A 237 -3.58 20.48 4.42
N ARG A 238 -4.80 20.01 4.12
CA ARG A 238 -5.20 18.62 4.36
C ARG A 238 -4.47 17.69 3.40
N ILE A 239 -3.90 16.61 3.95
CA ILE A 239 -3.45 15.43 3.20
C ILE A 239 -4.57 14.94 2.30
N LYS A 240 -4.26 14.93 1.01
CA LYS A 240 -5.13 14.53 -0.08
C LYS A 240 -5.15 13.00 -0.20
N LEU A 241 -6.26 12.46 -0.67
CA LEU A 241 -6.37 11.06 -1.08
C LEU A 241 -6.69 11.04 -2.58
N GLY A 242 -5.84 10.39 -3.36
CA GLY A 242 -6.03 10.23 -4.80
C GLY A 242 -6.04 8.76 -5.20
N ALA A 243 -6.68 8.46 -6.32
CA ALA A 243 -6.75 7.13 -6.92
C ALA A 243 -7.16 7.22 -8.39
N PHE A 244 -6.87 6.19 -9.19
CA PHE A 244 -7.55 5.93 -10.46
C PHE A 244 -8.70 4.96 -10.22
N LEU A 245 -9.94 5.39 -10.46
CA LEU A 245 -11.17 4.59 -10.32
C LEU A 245 -11.81 4.32 -11.68
#